data_AF-A0A401RU04-F1
#
_entry.id   AF-A0A401RU04-F1
#
_cell.length_a   1.000
_cell.length_b   1.000
_cell.length_c   1.000
_cell.angle_alpha   90.00
_cell.angle_beta   90.00
_cell.angle_gamma   90.00
#
_symmetry.space_group_name_H-M   'P 1'
#
loop_
_entity.id
_entity.type
_entity.pdbx_description
1 polymer ?
#
loop_
_entity_poly.entity_id
_entity_poly.type
_entity_poly.pdbx_seq_one_letter_code
_entity_poly.pdbx_strand_id
1 'polypeptide(L)'
;MHLSLYWHTYIVLIPVLHNDLFEDDDDDEFKVKKLTFEGVVVQRAECRPAVNESYMRLKRQQIEESSKPFRLSLQLDKAVTTNYKPVANHQYNIEYERKKKEDGKRARADRQQVLDMLFSAFEKHQYYNIKDLVDITKQPVVSKRE
;
A
#
# COMPACT_ATOMS: atom_id res chain seq x y z
N MET A 1 -34.17 -36.52 9.31
CA MET A 1 -34.78 -35.37 10.02
C MET A 1 -34.36 -34.11 9.28
N HIS A 2 -35.26 -33.56 8.47
CA HIS A 2 -34.94 -32.44 7.57
C HIS A 2 -35.09 -31.13 8.34
N LEU A 3 -33.97 -30.53 8.77
CA LEU A 3 -33.97 -29.22 9.41
C LEU A 3 -34.32 -28.17 8.35
N SER A 4 -35.57 -27.69 8.39
CA SER A 4 -36.02 -26.54 7.62
C SER A 4 -35.40 -25.29 8.23
N LEU A 5 -34.24 -24.88 7.73
CA LEU A 5 -33.62 -23.61 8.07
C LEU A 5 -34.44 -22.49 7.42
N TYR A 6 -35.34 -21.89 8.20
CA TYR A 6 -36.01 -20.64 7.86
C TYR A 6 -34.99 -19.50 7.94
N TRP A 7 -34.30 -19.22 6.85
CA TRP A 7 -33.47 -18.04 6.71
C TRP A 7 -34.37 -16.81 6.55
N HIS A 8 -34.67 -16.14 7.66
CA HIS A 8 -35.20 -14.77 7.64
C HIS A 8 -34.09 -13.85 7.10
N THR A 9 -34.04 -13.69 5.79
CA THR A 9 -33.15 -12.75 5.13
C THR A 9 -33.75 -11.34 5.28
N TYR A 10 -33.21 -10.59 6.24
CA TYR A 10 -33.31 -9.14 6.26
C TYR A 10 -32.63 -8.61 5.00
N ILE A 11 -33.40 -8.38 3.95
CA ILE A 11 -32.97 -7.57 2.81
C ILE A 11 -33.14 -6.12 3.26
N VAL A 12 -32.04 -5.52 3.72
CA VAL A 12 -31.93 -4.07 3.81
C VAL A 12 -32.06 -3.55 2.39
N LEU A 13 -33.20 -2.93 2.06
CA LEU A 13 -33.34 -2.13 0.86
C LEU A 13 -32.35 -0.97 0.98
N ILE A 14 -31.21 -1.08 0.30
CA ILE A 14 -30.48 0.10 -0.14
C ILE A 14 -31.39 0.72 -1.21
N PRO A 15 -31.89 1.96 -1.04
CA PRO A 15 -32.61 2.62 -2.11
C PRO A 15 -31.64 2.80 -3.27
N VAL A 16 -31.88 2.06 -4.35
CA VAL A 16 -31.33 2.36 -5.67
C VAL A 16 -31.96 3.69 -6.05
N LEU A 17 -31.18 4.77 -5.92
CA LEU A 17 -31.48 6.05 -6.53
C LEU A 17 -31.58 5.79 -8.04
N HIS A 18 -32.81 5.78 -8.54
CA HIS A 18 -33.08 5.90 -9.97
C HIS A 18 -32.61 7.31 -10.33
N ASN A 19 -31.51 7.41 -11.08
CA ASN A 19 -31.12 8.66 -11.73
C ASN A 19 -32.14 8.92 -12.83
N ASP A 20 -33.22 9.62 -12.48
CA ASP A 20 -34.03 10.31 -13.47
C ASP A 20 -33.21 11.49 -13.99
N LEU A 21 -32.79 11.36 -15.25
CA LEU A 21 -32.25 12.43 -16.07
C LEU A 21 -33.29 13.56 -16.12
N PHE A 22 -33.05 14.63 -15.34
CA PHE A 22 -33.71 15.91 -15.52
C PHE A 22 -32.66 16.94 -15.91
N GLU A 23 -32.99 17.67 -16.97
CA GLU A 23 -32.15 18.61 -17.70
C GLU A 23 -31.53 19.68 -16.79
N ASP A 24 -30.26 19.98 -17.04
CA ASP A 24 -29.47 21.00 -16.35
C ASP A 24 -29.93 22.39 -16.82
N ASP A 25 -30.62 23.14 -15.95
CA ASP A 25 -30.69 24.60 -16.04
C ASP A 25 -29.91 25.19 -14.86
N ASP A 26 -28.76 25.79 -15.20
CA ASP A 26 -27.82 26.48 -14.33
C ASP A 26 -28.47 27.72 -13.70
N ASP A 27 -28.58 27.76 -12.36
CA ASP A 27 -28.59 29.01 -11.59
C ASP A 27 -28.10 28.75 -10.15
N ASP A 28 -26.92 29.30 -9.87
CA ASP A 28 -26.11 29.13 -8.65
C ASP A 28 -26.62 30.07 -7.54
N GLU A 29 -27.73 29.72 -6.87
CA GLU A 29 -28.23 30.44 -5.70
C GLU A 29 -28.21 29.54 -4.46
N PHE A 30 -27.68 30.08 -3.36
CA PHE A 30 -27.45 29.41 -2.07
C PHE A 30 -28.77 28.88 -1.48
N LYS A 31 -29.20 27.68 -1.92
CA LYS A 31 -30.40 27.00 -1.43
C LYS A 31 -30.23 26.66 0.05
N VAL A 32 -30.76 27.53 0.91
CA VAL A 32 -31.06 27.16 2.30
C VAL A 32 -31.87 25.88 2.24
N LYS A 33 -31.31 24.77 2.75
CA LYS A 33 -32.00 23.48 2.81
C LYS A 33 -33.27 23.65 3.62
N LYS A 34 -34.39 23.80 2.92
CA LYS A 34 -35.71 24.03 3.51
C LYS A 34 -36.12 22.75 4.23
N LEU A 35 -36.02 22.79 5.56
CA LEU A 35 -36.51 21.70 6.42
C LEU A 35 -38.04 21.80 6.49
N THR A 36 -38.72 20.82 5.91
CA THR A 36 -40.18 20.67 5.96
C THR A 36 -40.54 19.44 6.78
N PHE A 37 -41.68 19.51 7.45
CA PHE A 37 -42.24 18.41 8.22
C PHE A 37 -43.37 17.76 7.42
N GLU A 38 -43.14 16.53 6.95
CA GLU A 38 -44.09 15.80 6.08
C GLU A 38 -45.27 15.19 6.85
N GLY A 39 -45.08 14.86 8.14
CA GLY A 39 -46.13 14.28 8.97
C GLY A 39 -45.64 13.27 10.01
N VAL A 40 -46.59 12.61 10.67
CA VAL A 40 -46.33 11.58 11.69
C VAL A 40 -46.67 10.20 11.12
N VAL A 41 -45.80 9.22 11.31
CA VAL A 41 -46.05 7.83 10.89
C VAL A 41 -47.06 7.19 11.84
N VAL A 42 -48.28 6.95 11.33
CA VAL A 42 -49.38 6.38 12.11
C VAL A 42 -49.34 4.84 12.09
N GLN A 43 -48.95 4.25 10.98
CA GLN A 43 -48.92 2.80 10.82
C GLN A 43 -47.82 2.38 9.84
N ARG A 44 -47.21 1.23 10.11
CA ARG A 44 -46.22 0.60 9.24
C ARG A 44 -46.81 -0.67 8.64
N ALA A 45 -46.59 -0.85 7.35
CA ALA A 45 -46.98 -2.05 6.61
C ALA A 45 -45.75 -2.69 5.93
N GLU A 46 -45.83 -3.98 5.67
CA GLU A 46 -44.82 -4.74 4.94
C GLU A 46 -45.43 -5.31 3.65
N CYS A 47 -44.81 -5.02 2.51
CA CYS A 47 -45.19 -5.64 1.25
C CYS A 47 -44.60 -7.04 1.16
N ARG A 48 -45.46 -8.06 1.07
CA ARG A 48 -45.05 -9.44 0.81
C ARG A 48 -45.38 -9.82 -0.62
N PRO A 49 -44.41 -10.35 -1.39
CA PRO A 49 -44.69 -10.81 -2.74
C PRO A 49 -45.57 -12.07 -2.69
N ALA A 50 -46.47 -12.20 -3.65
CA ALA A 50 -47.20 -13.43 -3.85
C ALA A 50 -46.23 -14.54 -4.29
N VAL A 51 -46.31 -15.71 -3.65
CA VAL A 51 -45.44 -16.85 -3.96
C VAL A 51 -45.91 -17.45 -5.29
N ASN A 52 -45.19 -17.11 -6.36
CA ASN A 52 -45.42 -17.62 -7.71
C ASN A 52 -44.11 -18.17 -8.30
N GLU A 53 -44.21 -18.94 -9.39
CA GLU A 53 -43.06 -19.56 -10.04
C GLU A 53 -42.04 -18.52 -10.53
N SER A 54 -42.53 -17.40 -11.06
CA SER A 54 -41.69 -16.26 -11.51
C SER A 54 -40.83 -15.69 -10.38
N TYR A 55 -41.40 -15.53 -9.18
CA TYR A 55 -40.71 -15.03 -8.00
C TYR A 55 -39.65 -16.02 -7.51
N MET A 56 -39.95 -17.32 -7.52
CA MET A 56 -38.99 -18.36 -7.15
C MET A 56 -37.83 -18.42 -8.16
N ARG A 57 -38.09 -18.20 -9.45
CA ARG A 57 -37.05 -18.07 -10.48
C ARG A 57 -36.16 -16.85 -10.23
N LEU A 58 -36.74 -15.69 -9.93
CA LEU A 58 -36.00 -14.48 -9.59
C LEU A 58 -35.13 -14.69 -8.34
N LYS A 59 -35.67 -15.31 -7.29
CA LYS A 59 -34.90 -15.64 -6.08
C LYS A 59 -33.73 -16.57 -6.37
N ARG A 60 -33.91 -17.55 -7.26
CA ARG A 60 -32.82 -18.44 -7.69
C ARG A 60 -31.70 -17.66 -8.38
N GLN A 61 -32.04 -16.77 -9.30
CA GLN A 61 -31.06 -15.93 -10.01
C GLN A 61 -30.25 -15.06 -9.05
N GLN A 62 -30.93 -14.39 -8.11
CA GLN A 62 -30.27 -13.57 -7.08
C GLN A 62 -29.28 -14.38 -6.23
N ILE A 63 -29.65 -15.62 -5.85
CA ILE A 63 -28.77 -16.51 -5.09
C ILE A 63 -27.57 -16.91 -5.95
N GLU A 64 -27.77 -17.25 -7.21
CA GLU A 64 -26.68 -17.62 -8.11
C GLU A 64 -25.67 -16.47 -8.31
N GLU A 65 -26.15 -15.25 -8.49
CA GLU A 65 -25.31 -14.06 -8.64
C GLU A 65 -24.55 -13.71 -7.35
N SER A 66 -25.23 -13.76 -6.20
CA SER A 66 -24.62 -13.42 -4.91
C SER A 66 -23.74 -14.51 -4.31
N SER A 67 -24.00 -15.78 -4.65
CA SER A 67 -23.19 -16.91 -4.18
C SER A 67 -21.86 -17.07 -4.92
N LYS A 68 -21.65 -16.34 -6.02
CA LYS A 68 -20.37 -16.32 -6.74
C LYS A 68 -19.35 -15.53 -5.91
N PRO A 69 -18.30 -16.16 -5.36
CA PRO A 69 -17.30 -15.45 -4.57
C PRO A 69 -16.49 -14.52 -5.48
N PHE A 70 -16.17 -13.31 -4.98
CA PHE A 70 -15.38 -12.33 -5.74
C PHE A 70 -13.97 -12.81 -6.09
N ARG A 71 -13.41 -13.74 -5.29
CA ARG A 71 -12.10 -14.36 -5.53
C ARG A 71 -12.24 -15.87 -5.45
N LEU A 72 -11.69 -16.55 -6.45
CA LEU A 72 -11.57 -18.01 -6.49
C LEU A 72 -10.09 -18.36 -6.32
N SER A 73 -9.75 -19.07 -5.25
CA SER A 73 -8.43 -19.70 -5.12
C SER A 73 -8.43 -20.98 -5.95
N LEU A 74 -7.80 -20.96 -7.11
CA LEU A 74 -7.57 -22.16 -7.91
C LEU A 74 -6.30 -22.83 -7.43
N GLN A 75 -6.41 -24.07 -6.96
CA GLN A 75 -5.23 -24.89 -6.72
C GLN A 75 -4.59 -25.23 -8.06
N LEU A 76 -3.27 -25.07 -8.14
CA LEU A 76 -2.51 -25.46 -9.32
C LEU A 76 -2.35 -26.98 -9.31
N ASP A 77 -2.79 -27.65 -10.37
CA ASP A 77 -2.64 -29.12 -10.51
C ASP A 77 -1.18 -29.58 -10.47
N LYS A 78 -0.26 -28.70 -10.83
CA LYS A 78 1.18 -28.96 -10.81
C LYS A 78 1.90 -27.82 -10.10
N ALA A 79 2.86 -28.17 -9.24
CA ALA A 79 3.73 -27.19 -8.62
C ALA A 79 4.51 -26.42 -9.70
N VAL A 80 4.47 -25.09 -9.65
CA VAL A 80 5.27 -24.21 -10.53
C VAL A 80 6.74 -24.34 -10.08
N THR A 81 7.45 -25.26 -10.71
CA THR A 81 8.87 -25.55 -10.43
C THR A 81 9.83 -24.58 -11.14
N THR A 82 9.34 -23.69 -12.00
CA THR A 82 10.15 -22.72 -12.74
C THR A 82 10.44 -21.43 -11.97
N ASN A 83 10.33 -21.47 -10.64
CA ASN A 83 10.77 -20.38 -9.79
C ASN A 83 12.29 -20.43 -9.66
N TYR A 84 13.02 -19.70 -10.52
CA TYR A 84 14.36 -19.25 -10.17
C TYR A 84 14.22 -18.39 -8.93
N LYS A 85 14.53 -18.95 -7.76
CA LYS A 85 14.61 -18.18 -6.52
C LYS A 85 15.88 -17.35 -6.64
N PRO A 86 15.81 -16.01 -6.82
CA PRO A 86 17.02 -15.21 -6.71
C PRO A 86 17.58 -15.50 -5.34
N VAL A 87 18.80 -16.05 -5.30
CA VAL A 87 19.50 -16.26 -4.04
C VAL A 87 19.80 -14.85 -3.55
N ALA A 88 18.93 -14.36 -2.65
CA ALA A 88 19.12 -13.09 -1.99
C ALA A 88 20.42 -13.23 -1.21
N ASN A 89 21.50 -12.69 -1.77
CA ASN A 89 22.74 -12.65 -1.05
C ASN A 89 22.49 -11.77 0.18
N HIS A 90 22.71 -12.33 1.37
CA HIS A 90 22.39 -11.65 2.60
C HIS A 90 23.13 -10.31 2.65
N GLN A 91 22.46 -9.23 3.11
CA GLN A 91 23.02 -7.88 3.11
C GLN A 91 24.42 -7.81 3.76
N TYR A 92 24.64 -8.64 4.80
CA TYR A 92 25.94 -8.79 5.45
C TYR A 92 27.06 -9.23 4.50
N ASN A 93 26.78 -10.15 3.57
CA ASN A 93 27.77 -10.66 2.65
C ASN A 93 28.11 -9.63 1.57
N ILE A 94 27.11 -8.89 1.08
CA ILE A 94 27.30 -7.77 0.14
C ILE A 94 28.17 -6.69 0.78
N GLU A 95 27.86 -6.34 2.03
CA GLU A 95 28.61 -5.34 2.79
C GLU A 95 30.03 -5.82 3.13
N TYR A 96 30.21 -7.11 3.43
CA TYR A 96 31.52 -7.71 3.69
C TYR A 96 32.43 -7.64 2.45
N GLU A 97 31.91 -8.00 1.27
CA GLU A 97 32.63 -7.90 0.00
C GLU A 97 32.98 -6.43 -0.33
N ARG A 98 32.04 -5.50 -0.13
CA ARG A 98 32.29 -4.05 -0.31
C ARG A 98 33.39 -3.55 0.62
N LYS A 99 33.29 -3.86 1.91
CA LYS A 99 34.26 -3.43 2.92
C LYS A 99 35.64 -4.00 2.65
N LYS A 100 35.76 -5.25 2.20
CA LYS A 100 37.05 -5.84 1.79
C LYS A 100 37.71 -5.10 0.63
N LYS A 101 36.92 -4.58 -0.31
CA LYS A 101 37.40 -3.85 -1.47
C LYS A 101 37.77 -2.40 -1.15
N GLU A 102 36.99 -1.74 -0.30
CA GLU A 102 37.11 -0.30 -0.02
C GLU A 102 38.01 0.03 1.18
N ASP A 103 37.92 -0.75 2.27
CA ASP A 103 38.78 -0.59 3.46
C ASP A 103 40.11 -1.36 3.31
N GLY A 104 40.59 -1.54 2.07
CA GLY A 104 41.95 -2.00 1.81
C GLY A 104 42.92 -1.29 2.75
N LYS A 105 43.89 -2.02 3.31
CA LYS A 105 44.77 -1.56 4.42
C LYS A 105 45.21 -0.12 4.15
N ARG A 106 44.65 0.83 4.94
CA ARG A 106 44.98 2.25 4.86
C ARG A 106 46.46 2.44 5.19
N ALA A 107 47.29 2.30 4.18
CA ALA A 107 48.72 2.48 4.28
C ALA A 107 49.01 3.96 4.47
N ARG A 108 50.02 4.30 5.27
CA ARG A 108 50.45 5.69 5.39
C ARG A 108 51.03 6.13 4.05
N ALA A 109 50.33 7.05 3.37
CA ALA A 109 50.87 7.74 2.21
C ALA A 109 51.99 8.72 2.62
N ASP A 110 52.79 9.14 1.64
CA ASP A 110 53.92 10.03 1.85
C ASP A 110 53.49 11.42 2.37
N ARG A 111 54.37 12.07 3.15
CA ARG A 111 54.08 13.34 3.84
C ARG A 111 53.68 14.43 2.84
N GLN A 112 54.34 14.51 1.69
CA GLN A 112 54.07 15.54 0.69
C GLN A 112 52.67 15.36 0.08
N GLN A 113 52.31 14.14 -0.28
CA GLN A 113 51.01 13.82 -0.87
C GLN A 113 49.85 14.14 0.09
N VAL A 114 50.02 13.90 1.39
CA VAL A 114 49.00 14.22 2.40
C VAL A 114 48.82 15.73 2.55
N LEU A 115 49.91 16.50 2.52
CA LEU A 115 49.85 17.96 2.59
C LEU A 115 49.13 18.54 1.37
N ASP A 116 49.42 18.05 0.16
CA ASP A 116 48.76 18.52 -1.06
C ASP A 116 47.25 18.25 -1.02
N MET A 117 46.83 17.07 -0.54
CA MET A 117 45.40 16.75 -0.34
C MET A 117 44.74 17.65 0.70
N LEU A 118 45.44 17.97 1.80
CA LEU A 118 44.94 18.87 2.83
C LEU A 118 44.79 20.30 2.29
N PHE A 119 45.77 20.80 1.54
CA PHE A 119 45.69 22.13 0.93
C PHE A 119 44.52 22.23 -0.04
N SER A 120 44.30 21.23 -0.91
CA SER A 120 43.13 21.20 -1.80
C SER A 120 41.80 21.07 -1.05
N ALA A 121 41.77 20.44 0.13
CA ALA A 121 40.56 20.39 0.96
C ALA A 121 40.28 21.76 1.59
N PHE A 122 41.28 22.39 2.20
CA PHE A 122 41.15 23.70 2.86
C PHE A 122 40.92 24.86 1.88
N GLU A 123 41.27 24.68 0.61
CA GLU A 123 40.89 25.60 -0.46
C GLU A 123 39.36 25.68 -0.65
N LYS A 124 38.64 24.59 -0.39
CA LYS A 124 37.17 24.55 -0.50
C LYS A 124 36.46 25.11 0.73
N HIS A 125 36.95 24.76 1.93
CA HIS A 125 36.37 25.22 3.19
C HIS A 125 37.47 25.57 4.18
N GLN A 126 37.30 26.67 4.90
CA GLN A 126 38.28 27.14 5.89
C GLN A 126 38.37 26.22 7.13
N TYR A 127 37.35 25.42 7.40
CA TYR A 127 37.29 24.54 8.57
C TYR A 127 36.69 23.17 8.21
N TYR A 128 37.18 22.12 8.86
CA TYR A 128 36.72 20.74 8.72
C TYR A 128 36.69 20.02 10.07
N ASN A 129 35.85 18.99 10.20
CA ASN A 129 35.92 18.06 11.32
C ASN A 129 37.10 17.09 11.10
N ILE A 130 37.75 16.66 12.19
CA ILE A 130 38.85 15.70 12.12
C ILE A 130 38.42 14.37 11.47
N LYS A 131 37.15 13.97 11.63
CA LYS A 131 36.59 12.79 10.96
C LYS A 131 36.63 12.91 9.44
N ASP A 132 36.26 14.07 8.92
CA ASP A 132 36.19 14.33 7.48
C ASP A 132 37.60 14.39 6.88
N LEU A 133 38.56 15.00 7.60
CA LEU A 133 39.97 15.02 7.19
C LEU A 133 40.57 13.61 7.13
N VAL A 134 40.20 12.73 8.07
CA VAL A 134 40.61 11.32 8.09
C VAL A 134 39.99 10.55 6.91
N ASP A 135 38.75 10.86 6.54
CA ASP A 135 38.09 10.23 5.41
C ASP A 135 38.59 10.73 4.04
N ILE A 136 39.01 11.99 3.94
CA ILE A 136 39.63 12.57 2.74
C ILE A 136 41.05 12.02 2.56
N THR A 137 41.87 12.06 3.62
CA THR A 137 43.27 11.63 3.54
C THR A 137 43.45 10.12 3.61
N LYS A 138 42.42 9.38 4.04
CA LYS A 138 42.45 7.93 4.35
C LYS A 138 43.60 7.54 5.30
N GLN A 139 44.10 8.47 6.11
CA GLN A 139 45.19 8.23 7.04
C GLN A 139 44.67 7.72 8.40
N PRO A 140 45.37 6.79 9.07
CA PRO A 140 45.00 6.37 10.42
C PRO A 140 45.26 7.48 11.44
N VAL A 141 44.33 7.67 12.39
CA VAL A 141 44.37 8.74 13.42
C VAL A 141 45.49 8.56 14.46
N VAL A 142 46.25 7.46 14.38
CA VAL A 142 47.38 7.19 15.28
C VAL A 142 48.64 7.79 14.67
N SER A 143 48.84 9.10 14.87
CA SER A 143 50.17 9.71 14.78
C SER A 143 50.90 9.45 16.10
N LYS A 144 52.06 8.80 16.06
CA LYS A 144 53.01 8.92 17.17
C LYS A 144 53.45 10.38 17.17
N ARG A 145 53.31 11.04 18.32
CA ARG A 145 53.97 12.31 18.62
C ARG A 145 55.47 12.07 18.54
N GLU A 146 56.12 12.70 17.57
CA GLU A 146 57.48 13.24 17.61
C GLU A 146 57.68 14.14 16.39
#